data_AF-A0A0K2RFS9-F1
#
_entry.id   AF-A0A0K2RFS9-F1
#
_cell.length_a   1.000
_cell.length_b   1.000
_cell.length_c   1.000
_cell.angle_alpha   90.00
_cell.angle_beta   90.00
_cell.angle_gamma   90.00
#
_symmetry.space_group_name_H-M   'P 1'
#
loop_
_entity.id
_entity.type
_entity.pdbx_description
1 polymer ?
#
loop_
_entity_poly.entity_id
_entity_poly.type
_entity_poly.pdbx_seq_one_letter_code
_entity_poly.pdbx_strand_id
1 'polypeptide(L)' 'MEEAQAVCDRVAIIDHGVLLTVGEPSELIDKHREDPRVLSVAHGAPTLEDVFIGLTGSEIRD' A
#
# COMPACT_ATOMS: atom_id res chain seq x y z
N MET A 1 -2.54 -10.28 -1.06
CA MET A 1 -3.53 -9.18 -1.01
C MET A 1 -4.62 -9.24 -2.09
N GLU A 2 -4.67 -10.30 -2.91
CA GLU A 2 -5.69 -10.42 -3.98
C GLU A 2 -7.14 -10.45 -3.46
N GLU A 3 -7.41 -11.15 -2.35
CA GLU A 3 -8.77 -11.32 -1.83
C GLU A 3 -9.41 -9.99 -1.40
N ALA A 4 -8.64 -9.10 -0.79
CA ALA A 4 -9.14 -7.79 -0.34
C ALA A 4 -9.44 -6.83 -1.51
N GLN A 5 -8.69 -6.91 -2.60
CA GLN A 5 -8.96 -6.12 -3.81
C GLN A 5 -10.15 -6.66 -4.60
N ALA A 6 -10.36 -7.99 -4.58
CA ALA A 6 -11.42 -8.64 -5.32
C ALA A 6 -12.80 -8.49 -4.66
N VAL A 7 -12.85 -8.26 -3.34
CA VAL A 7 -14.09 -8.30 -2.56
C VAL A 7 -14.49 -6.93 -1.98
N CYS A 8 -13.54 -6.01 -1.78
CA CYS A 8 -13.82 -4.74 -1.12
C CYS A 8 -13.81 -3.57 -2.11
N ASP A 9 -14.84 -2.72 -2.05
CA ASP A 9 -14.87 -1.45 -2.78
C ASP A 9 -13.80 -0.48 -2.27
N ARG A 10 -13.45 -0.57 -0.98
CA ARG A 10 -12.48 0.31 -0.32
C ARG A 10 -11.57 -0.47 0.60
N VAL A 11 -10.30 -0.05 0.64
CA VAL A 11 -9.26 -0.62 1.48
C VAL A 11 -8.68 0.48 2.36
N ALA A 12 -8.37 0.14 3.61
CA ALA A 12 -7.66 0.99 4.56
C ALA A 12 -6.33 0.33 4.93
N ILE A 13 -5.24 1.10 4.93
CA ILE A 13 -3.94 0.65 5.44
C ILE A 13 -3.74 1.29 6.81
N ILE A 14 -3.56 0.44 7.81
CA ILE A 14 -3.37 0.83 9.21
C ILE A 14 -2.03 0.26 9.66
N ASP A 15 -1.25 1.08 10.36
CA ASP A 15 0.04 0.71 10.92
C ASP A 15 0.12 1.17 12.37
N HIS A 16 0.47 0.28 13.29
CA HIS A 16 0.50 0.53 14.75
C HIS A 16 -0.74 1.27 15.31
N GLY A 17 -1.93 0.94 14.79
CA GLY A 17 -3.20 1.56 15.21
C GLY A 17 -3.47 2.94 14.59
N VAL A 18 -2.61 3.41 13.69
CA VAL A 18 -2.76 4.66 12.94
C VAL A 18 -3.24 4.36 11.53
N LEU A 19 -4.34 4.99 11.11
CA LEU A 19 -4.81 4.93 9.74
C LEU A 19 -3.89 5.76 8.84
N LEU A 20 -3.15 5.10 7.95
CA LEU A 20 -2.22 5.76 7.02
C LEU A 20 -2.92 6.28 5.78
N THR A 21 -3.80 5.46 5.18
CA THR A 21 -4.55 5.82 3.97
C THR A 21 -5.80 4.97 3.81
N VAL A 22 -6.80 5.47 3.09
CA VAL A 22 -8.05 4.75 2.79
C VAL A 22 -8.60 5.23 1.45
N GLY A 23 -9.10 4.31 0.63
CA GLY A 23 -9.61 4.61 -0.71
C GLY A 23 -9.94 3.33 -1.49
N GLU A 24 -10.35 3.48 -2.75
CA GLU A 24 -10.41 2.33 -3.65
C GLU A 24 -8.99 1.78 -3.91
N PRO A 25 -8.82 0.47 -4.20
CA PRO A 25 -7.50 -0.10 -4.47
C PRO A 25 -6.70 0.65 -5.55
N SER A 26 -7.35 1.03 -6.65
CA SER A 26 -6.76 1.80 -7.75
C SER A 26 -6.30 3.19 -7.30
N GLU A 27 -7.13 3.89 -6.54
CA GLU A 27 -6.78 5.21 -5.99
C GLU A 27 -5.59 5.15 -5.05
N LEU A 28 -5.51 4.11 -4.21
CA LEU A 28 -4.39 3.92 -3.30
C LEU A 28 -3.08 3.66 -4.04
N ILE A 29 -3.13 2.87 -5.12
CA ILE A 29 -1.98 2.65 -6.00
C ILE A 29 -1.57 3.98 -6.63
N ASP A 30 -2.49 4.70 -7.27
CA ASP A 30 -2.17 5.94 -7.97
C ASP A 30 -1.65 7.04 -7.04
N LYS A 31 -2.18 7.12 -5.82
CA LYS A 31 -1.74 8.08 -4.80
C LYS A 31 -0.32 7.81 -4.30
N HIS A 32 0.11 6.55 -4.26
CA HIS A 32 1.37 6.14 -3.63
C HIS A 32 2.41 5.58 -4.61
N ARG A 33 2.10 5.54 -5.92
CA ARG A 33 3.00 5.01 -6.95
C ARG A 33 4.34 5.73 -7.09
N GLU A 34 4.43 6.98 -6.65
CA GLU A 34 5.67 7.79 -6.68
C GLU A 34 6.36 7.85 -5.30
N ASP A 35 5.80 7.20 -4.27
CA ASP A 35 6.43 7.16 -2.94
C ASP A 35 7.73 6.35 -3.01
N PRO A 36 8.89 6.92 -2.60
CA PRO A 36 10.17 6.21 -2.64
C PRO A 36 10.18 4.87 -1.89
N ARG A 37 9.38 4.75 -0.83
CA ARG A 37 9.29 3.51 -0.05
C ARG A 37 8.60 2.41 -0.84
N VAL A 38 7.54 2.76 -1.57
CA VAL A 38 6.81 1.84 -2.48
C VAL A 38 7.68 1.47 -3.67
N LEU A 39 8.36 2.44 -4.29
CA LEU A 39 9.29 2.18 -5.40
C LEU A 39 10.48 1.30 -4.99
N SER A 40 10.89 1.33 -3.72
CA SER A 40 11.99 0.50 -3.21
C SER A 40 11.65 -1.00 -3.14
N VAL A 41 10.36 -1.36 -3.19
CA VAL A 41 9.88 -2.74 -3.10
C VAL A 41 9.15 -3.20 -4.36
N ALA A 42 8.66 -2.27 -5.17
CA ALA A 42 7.96 -2.59 -6.42
C ALA A 42 8.89 -3.19 -7.48
N HIS A 43 8.51 -4.34 -8.03
CA HIS A 43 9.18 -4.98 -9.17
C HIS A 43 8.40 -4.75 -10.47
N GLY A 44 8.25 -3.49 -10.88
CA GLY A 44 7.52 -3.09 -12.08
C GLY A 44 6.48 -2.01 -11.80
N ALA A 45 5.29 -2.15 -12.38
CA ALA A 45 4.17 -1.27 -12.08
C ALA A 45 3.74 -1.49 -10.61
N PRO A 46 3.66 -0.44 -9.78
CA PRO A 46 3.29 -0.58 -8.38
C PRO A 46 1.92 -1.23 -8.21
N THR A 47 1.83 -2.17 -7.27
CA THR A 47 0.59 -2.82 -6.85
C THR A 47 0.17 -2.35 -5.47
N LEU A 48 -1.05 -2.68 -5.04
CA LEU A 48 -1.49 -2.35 -3.68
C LEU A 48 -0.63 -3.04 -2.62
N GLU A 49 -0.05 -4.20 -2.93
CA GLU A 49 0.85 -4.91 -2.03
C GLU A 49 2.15 -4.16 -1.82
N ASP A 50 2.72 -3.62 -2.89
CA ASP A 50 3.89 -2.75 -2.80
C ASP A 50 3.58 -1.49 -1.98
N VAL A 51 2.37 -0.94 -2.13
CA VAL A 51 1.90 0.21 -1.33
C VAL A 51 1.81 -0.17 0.15
N PHE A 52 1.23 -1.33 0.48
CA PHE A 52 1.17 -1.80 1.86
C PHE A 52 2.57 -1.98 2.44
N ILE A 53 3.45 -2.73 1.77
CA ILE A 53 4.81 -2.99 2.23
C ILE A 53 5.59 -1.68 2.40
N GLY A 54 5.48 -0.74 1.44
CA GLY A 54 6.17 0.55 1.50
C GLY A 54 5.67 1.45 2.62
N LEU A 55 4.39 1.35 3.01
CA LEU A 55 3.79 2.19 4.05
C LEU A 55 3.91 1.61 5.46
N THR A 56 3.94 0.28 5.62
CA THR A 56 3.98 -0.38 6.95
C THR A 56 5.33 -1.04 7.24
N GLY A 57 6.18 -1.28 6.25
CA GLY A 57 7.45 -2.00 6.38
C GLY A 57 8.62 -1.19 6.95
N SER A 58 8.36 -0.02 7.54
CA SER A 58 9.39 0.94 7.99
C SER A 58 10.24 0.41 9.15
N GLU A 59 9.68 -0.44 10.03
CA GLU A 59 10.30 -0.77 11.32
C GLU A 59 11.37 -1.87 11.29
N ILE A 60 11.50 -2.65 10.20
CA ILE A 60 12.48 -3.75 10.11
C ILE A 60 13.77 -3.33 9.37
N ARG A 61 13.87 -2.07 8.91
CA ARG A 61 14.99 -1.58 8.10
C ARG A 61 16.10 -0.83 8.86
N ASP A 62 16.04 -0.76 10.21
CA ASP A 62 17.11 -0.25 11.08
C ASP A 62 17.81 -1.36 11.89
#